data_AF-A0A7C6DP51-F1
#
_entry.id   AF-A0A7C6DP51-F1
#
_cell.length_a   1.000
_cell.length_b   1.000
_cell.length_c   1.000
_cell.angle_alpha   90.00
_cell.angle_beta   90.00
_cell.angle_gamma   90.00
#
_symmetry.space_group_name_H-M   'P 1'
#
loop_
_entity.id
_entity.type
_entity.pdbx_description
1 polymer ?
#
loop_
_entity_poly.entity_id
_entity_poly.type
_entity_poly.pdbx_seq_one_letter_code
_entity_poly.pdbx_strand_id
1 'polypeptide(L)'
;LATGRFINEQDDYYMENVCVLGAAVADYLFPFEDPIGQSVNLSGTQSSMFYRVIGVCEARMSSGSPGGSQAGEIYDNDVYIPLSTFNARFGDPETQVVLPRLDCDLAAVLRDAAIGRLDPARVRARPSVACGVVATSAGYPGAYETGKPIAGLDAIDPACLVIHAGTALRDGQLVTAGGRVLMVVATADDMATARRMAYDNIRRVRFEGIHYRTDIALREVA
;
A
#
# COMPACT_ATOMS: atom_id res chain seq x y z
N LEU A 1 -0.88 -28.01 -14.24
CA LEU A 1 0.33 -27.18 -14.03
C LEU A 1 1.36 -27.66 -15.02
N ALA A 2 2.07 -26.75 -15.69
CA ALA A 2 3.09 -27.12 -16.66
C ALA A 2 4.33 -27.67 -15.95
N THR A 3 4.72 -27.06 -14.83
CA THR A 3 5.84 -27.51 -13.99
C THR A 3 5.64 -27.12 -12.53
N GLY A 4 6.36 -27.77 -11.63
CA GLY A 4 6.34 -27.54 -10.19
C GLY A 4 5.04 -27.99 -9.49
N ARG A 5 4.65 -27.27 -8.45
CA ARG A 5 3.44 -27.53 -7.65
C ARG A 5 2.64 -26.26 -7.42
N PHE A 6 1.37 -26.42 -7.06
CA PHE A 6 0.54 -25.29 -6.61
C PHE A 6 0.79 -24.98 -5.13
N ILE A 7 0.27 -23.82 -4.70
CA ILE A 7 0.24 -23.40 -3.29
C ILE A 7 -0.58 -24.41 -2.49
N ASN A 8 -0.09 -24.78 -1.31
CA ASN A 8 -0.77 -25.69 -0.38
C ASN A 8 -0.97 -25.05 1.01
N GLU A 9 -1.64 -25.76 1.91
CA GLU A 9 -1.92 -25.30 3.27
C GLU A 9 -0.65 -24.97 4.07
N GLN A 10 0.46 -25.64 3.79
CA GLN A 10 1.73 -25.38 4.48
C GLN A 10 2.31 -24.02 4.09
N ASP A 11 2.27 -23.68 2.79
CA ASP A 11 2.72 -22.37 2.32
C ASP A 11 1.90 -21.24 2.96
N ASP A 12 0.58 -21.43 3.08
CA ASP A 12 -0.31 -20.47 3.71
C ASP A 12 -0.08 -20.39 5.23
N TYR A 13 0.02 -21.53 5.92
CA TYR A 13 0.27 -21.59 7.36
C TYR A 13 1.59 -20.94 7.79
N TYR A 14 2.66 -21.15 7.02
CA TYR A 14 3.98 -20.59 7.32
C TYR A 14 4.25 -19.23 6.66
N MET A 15 3.27 -18.66 5.94
CA MET A 15 3.44 -17.40 5.19
C MET A 15 4.68 -17.46 4.28
N GLU A 16 4.87 -18.59 3.60
CA GLU A 16 6.02 -18.80 2.73
C GLU A 16 5.95 -17.81 1.55
N ASN A 17 7.02 -17.05 1.33
CA ASN A 17 7.12 -16.16 0.17
C ASN A 17 7.37 -16.98 -1.10
N VAL A 18 6.34 -17.66 -1.58
CA VAL A 18 6.34 -18.49 -2.78
C VAL A 18 5.27 -18.02 -3.76
N CYS A 19 5.47 -18.25 -5.05
CA CYS A 19 4.47 -17.92 -6.06
C CYS A 19 4.33 -18.98 -7.14
N VAL A 20 3.18 -18.98 -7.81
CA VAL A 20 2.93 -19.72 -9.05
C VAL A 20 2.70 -18.72 -10.16
N LEU A 21 3.41 -18.88 -11.29
CA LEU A 21 3.30 -17.98 -12.43
C LEU A 21 2.30 -18.50 -13.47
N GLY A 22 1.53 -17.60 -14.06
CA GLY A 22 0.85 -17.84 -15.34
C GLY A 22 1.87 -18.10 -16.45
N ALA A 23 1.47 -18.83 -17.50
CA ALA A 23 2.38 -19.24 -18.57
C ALA A 23 3.03 -18.05 -19.28
N ALA A 24 2.26 -17.00 -19.61
CA ALA A 24 2.79 -15.81 -20.27
C ALA A 24 3.72 -15.00 -19.35
N VAL A 25 3.46 -14.97 -18.04
CA VAL A 25 4.36 -14.34 -17.06
C VAL A 25 5.69 -15.09 -16.98
N ALA A 26 5.65 -16.42 -16.94
CA ALA A 26 6.84 -17.25 -16.92
C ALA A 26 7.68 -17.05 -18.18
N ASP A 27 7.06 -17.07 -19.37
CA ASP A 27 7.74 -16.85 -20.65
C ASP A 27 8.37 -15.45 -20.72
N TYR A 28 7.68 -14.44 -20.19
CA TYR A 28 8.18 -13.06 -20.18
C TYR A 28 9.36 -12.86 -19.22
N LEU A 29 9.27 -13.39 -18.00
CA LEU A 29 10.29 -13.18 -16.96
C LEU A 29 11.50 -14.12 -17.12
N PHE A 30 11.26 -15.34 -17.63
CA PHE A 30 12.27 -16.40 -17.72
C PHE A 30 12.29 -17.05 -19.13
N PRO A 31 12.54 -16.27 -20.20
CA PRO A 31 12.44 -16.78 -21.59
C PRO A 31 13.47 -17.86 -21.94
N PHE A 32 14.55 -17.99 -21.16
CA PHE A 32 15.67 -18.89 -21.44
C PHE A 32 16.10 -19.74 -20.25
N GLU A 33 15.36 -19.68 -19.14
CA GLU A 33 15.74 -20.34 -17.88
C GLU A 33 14.52 -21.06 -17.28
N ASP A 34 14.77 -22.10 -16.47
CA ASP A 34 13.68 -22.72 -15.70
C ASP A 34 13.24 -21.74 -14.60
N PRO A 35 11.97 -21.30 -14.60
CA PRO A 35 11.47 -20.39 -13.58
C PRO A 35 11.44 -21.04 -12.19
N ILE A 36 11.37 -22.38 -12.07
CA ILE A 36 11.25 -23.05 -10.76
C ILE A 36 12.47 -22.78 -9.87
N GLY A 37 12.22 -22.31 -8.65
CA GLY A 37 13.25 -21.97 -7.67
C GLY A 37 13.81 -20.55 -7.79
N GLN A 38 13.55 -19.86 -8.90
CA GLN A 38 13.95 -18.47 -9.09
C GLN A 38 13.13 -17.53 -8.20
N SER A 39 13.65 -16.32 -7.96
CA SER A 39 12.96 -15.30 -7.17
C SER A 39 12.42 -14.19 -8.07
N VAL A 40 11.12 -13.88 -7.93
CA VAL A 40 10.47 -12.74 -8.59
C VAL A 40 10.16 -11.65 -7.57
N ASN A 41 10.34 -10.40 -7.93
CA ASN A 41 9.95 -9.26 -7.09
C ASN A 41 8.54 -8.81 -7.49
N LEU A 42 7.58 -8.94 -6.57
CA LEU A 42 6.18 -8.57 -6.82
C LEU A 42 5.81 -7.18 -6.30
N SER A 43 6.79 -6.38 -5.85
CA SER A 43 6.54 -5.04 -5.35
C SER A 43 6.61 -3.97 -6.44
N GLY A 44 5.50 -3.26 -6.64
CA GLY A 44 5.45 -2.10 -7.54
C GLY A 44 6.16 -0.86 -6.97
N THR A 45 6.28 -0.74 -5.65
CA THR A 45 6.92 0.42 -5.00
C THR A 45 7.48 0.08 -3.61
N GLN A 46 8.81 0.21 -3.47
CA GLN A 46 9.57 0.40 -2.21
C GLN A 46 9.68 -0.74 -1.17
N SER A 47 9.07 -1.90 -1.35
CA SER A 47 9.29 -3.06 -0.44
C SER A 47 9.81 -4.25 -1.22
N SER A 48 11.08 -4.62 -1.12
CA SER A 48 11.65 -5.78 -1.81
C SER A 48 11.03 -7.11 -1.37
N MET A 49 9.84 -7.42 -1.89
CA MET A 49 9.11 -8.67 -1.62
C MET A 49 9.45 -9.66 -2.72
N PHE A 50 10.43 -10.50 -2.43
CA PHE A 50 10.85 -11.59 -3.32
C PHE A 50 10.06 -12.85 -3.00
N TYR A 51 9.48 -13.42 -4.04
CA TYR A 51 8.75 -14.69 -3.98
C TYR A 51 9.50 -15.73 -4.78
N ARG A 52 9.72 -16.90 -4.18
CA ARG A 52 10.32 -18.04 -4.87
C ARG A 52 9.28 -18.74 -5.72
N VAL A 53 9.54 -18.90 -7.00
CA VAL A 53 8.64 -19.60 -7.92
C VAL A 53 8.63 -21.09 -7.59
N ILE A 54 7.43 -21.63 -7.30
CA ILE A 54 7.23 -23.04 -6.96
C ILE A 54 6.41 -23.80 -8.00
N GLY A 55 5.82 -23.09 -8.97
CA GLY A 55 5.02 -23.68 -10.04
C GLY A 55 4.77 -22.73 -11.20
N VAL A 56 4.41 -23.30 -12.34
CA VAL A 56 3.95 -22.56 -13.53
C VAL A 56 2.66 -23.21 -14.05
N CYS A 57 1.66 -22.38 -14.34
CA CYS A 57 0.40 -22.81 -14.94
C CYS A 57 0.60 -23.30 -16.38
N GLU A 58 -0.25 -24.25 -16.81
CA GLU A 58 -0.33 -24.58 -18.24
C GLU A 58 -0.94 -23.40 -19.00
N ALA A 59 -0.37 -23.09 -20.17
CA ALA A 59 -0.96 -22.10 -21.07
C ALA A 59 -2.36 -22.54 -21.47
N ARG A 60 -3.36 -21.68 -21.25
CA ARG A 60 -4.74 -21.98 -21.65
C ARG A 60 -5.06 -21.23 -22.93
N MET A 61 -5.23 -21.98 -24.03
CA MET A 61 -5.84 -21.40 -25.22
C MET A 61 -7.25 -20.91 -24.89
N SER A 62 -7.60 -19.70 -25.36
CA SER A 62 -8.96 -19.19 -25.28
C SER A 62 -9.92 -20.20 -25.92
N SER A 63 -10.65 -20.96 -25.09
CA SER A 63 -11.70 -21.85 -25.55
C SER A 63 -12.99 -21.03 -25.68
N GLY A 64 -12.99 -20.09 -26.61
CA GLY A 64 -14.19 -19.37 -26.99
C GLY A 64 -15.17 -20.30 -27.70
N SER A 65 -16.11 -20.91 -26.97
CA SER A 65 -17.36 -21.38 -27.59
C SER A 65 -18.19 -20.13 -27.95
N PRO A 66 -18.66 -19.96 -29.19
CA PRO A 66 -19.51 -18.84 -29.53
C PRO A 66 -20.85 -18.97 -28.78
N GLY A 67 -21.08 -18.10 -27.78
CA GLY A 67 -22.37 -17.99 -27.10
C GLY A 67 -22.41 -18.27 -25.59
N GLY A 68 -21.27 -18.59 -24.94
CA GLY A 68 -21.22 -18.71 -23.48
C GLY A 68 -20.94 -17.37 -22.78
N SER A 69 -21.77 -16.95 -21.85
CA SER A 69 -21.66 -15.67 -21.11
C SER A 69 -20.57 -15.65 -20.02
N GLN A 70 -19.49 -16.41 -20.18
CA GLN A 70 -18.25 -16.18 -19.45
C GLN A 70 -17.17 -15.94 -20.50
N ALA A 71 -16.82 -14.67 -20.71
CA ALA A 71 -15.57 -14.33 -21.36
C ALA A 71 -14.47 -15.05 -20.58
N GLY A 72 -13.87 -16.08 -21.19
CA GLY A 72 -12.82 -16.86 -20.55
C GLY A 72 -11.65 -15.95 -20.22
N GLU A 73 -11.53 -15.57 -18.95
CA GLU A 73 -10.37 -14.83 -18.48
C GLU A 73 -9.14 -15.71 -18.69
N ILE A 74 -8.23 -15.22 -19.53
CA ILE A 74 -6.96 -15.88 -19.81
C ILE A 74 -6.05 -15.54 -18.63
N TYR A 75 -6.00 -16.45 -17.66
CA TYR A 75 -5.18 -16.32 -16.45
C TYR A 75 -3.67 -16.58 -16.70
N ASP A 76 -3.23 -16.57 -17.96
CA ASP A 76 -1.82 -16.78 -18.32
C ASP A 76 -0.94 -15.59 -17.89
N ASN A 77 -1.54 -14.43 -17.62
CA ASN A 77 -0.86 -13.21 -17.14
C ASN A 77 -0.87 -13.05 -15.61
N ASP A 78 -1.37 -14.04 -14.87
CA ASP A 78 -1.53 -13.92 -13.42
C ASP A 78 -0.30 -14.40 -12.64
N VAL A 79 -0.17 -13.91 -11.41
CA VAL A 79 0.73 -14.45 -10.40
C VAL A 79 -0.07 -14.79 -9.16
N TYR A 80 0.06 -16.04 -8.70
CA TYR A 80 -0.61 -16.53 -7.49
C TYR A 80 0.38 -16.55 -6.33
N ILE A 81 -0.03 -16.04 -5.17
CA ILE A 81 0.72 -16.07 -3.91
C ILE A 81 -0.18 -16.64 -2.79
N PRO A 82 0.37 -17.22 -1.71
CA PRO A 82 -0.43 -17.59 -0.56
C PRO A 82 -1.16 -16.36 -0.01
N LEU A 83 -2.44 -16.48 0.34
CA LEU A 83 -3.22 -15.34 0.80
C LEU A 83 -2.64 -14.76 2.09
N SER A 84 -2.03 -15.62 2.92
CA SER A 84 -1.36 -15.22 4.16
C SER A 84 -0.12 -14.33 3.95
N THR A 85 0.51 -14.32 2.77
CA THR A 85 1.61 -13.37 2.48
C THR A 85 1.10 -11.99 2.09
N PHE A 86 -0.22 -11.81 1.95
CA PHE A 86 -0.85 -10.51 1.81
C PHE A 86 -0.91 -9.78 3.15
N ASN A 87 -0.85 -8.45 3.14
CA ASN A 87 -0.93 -7.68 4.38
C ASN A 87 -2.31 -7.85 5.04
N ALA A 88 -2.37 -8.54 6.18
CA ALA A 88 -3.58 -8.71 7.00
C ALA A 88 -3.86 -7.50 7.92
N ARG A 89 -3.37 -6.33 7.57
CA ARG A 89 -3.53 -5.10 8.35
C ARG A 89 -3.73 -3.89 7.45
N PHE A 90 -4.22 -2.83 8.07
CA PHE A 90 -4.15 -1.49 7.53
C PHE A 90 -2.73 -1.13 7.08
N GLY A 91 -2.60 -0.69 5.83
CA GLY A 91 -1.35 -0.22 5.24
C GLY A 91 -0.92 1.12 5.85
N ASP A 92 0.36 1.44 5.73
CA ASP A 92 0.89 2.73 6.14
C ASP A 92 1.89 3.17 5.07
N PRO A 93 1.55 4.18 4.23
CA PRO A 93 0.66 5.31 4.55
C PRO A 93 -0.79 5.25 4.02
N GLU A 94 -1.28 4.11 3.53
CA GLU A 94 -2.60 4.01 2.87
C GLU A 94 -3.76 4.36 3.81
N THR A 95 -3.68 3.93 5.07
CA THR A 95 -4.76 4.11 6.06
C THR A 95 -5.06 5.58 6.32
N GLN A 96 -4.02 6.41 6.33
CA GLN A 96 -4.10 7.83 6.60
C GLN A 96 -4.88 8.59 5.53
N VAL A 97 -5.00 8.07 4.31
CA VAL A 97 -5.83 8.66 3.23
C VAL A 97 -7.16 7.93 3.02
N VAL A 98 -7.28 6.66 3.44
CA VAL A 98 -8.52 5.89 3.34
C VAL A 98 -9.51 6.26 4.45
N LEU A 99 -9.07 6.25 5.71
CA LEU A 99 -9.98 6.45 6.85
C LEU A 99 -10.67 7.81 6.90
N PRO A 100 -10.04 8.95 6.54
CA PRO A 100 -10.74 10.23 6.51
C PRO A 100 -11.93 10.28 5.54
N ARG A 101 -11.91 9.41 4.52
CA ARG A 101 -12.99 9.31 3.53
C ARG A 101 -14.11 8.39 3.99
N LEU A 102 -13.96 7.66 5.10
CA LEU A 102 -14.93 6.67 5.54
C LEU A 102 -16.18 7.33 6.13
N ASP A 103 -17.35 7.04 5.57
CA ASP A 103 -18.66 7.54 5.98
C ASP A 103 -19.49 6.52 6.74
N CYS A 104 -18.87 5.93 7.75
CA CYS A 104 -19.52 5.03 8.69
C CYS A 104 -18.82 5.03 10.05
N ASP A 105 -19.49 4.42 11.04
CA ASP A 105 -18.89 4.12 12.33
C ASP A 105 -17.91 2.94 12.18
N LEU A 106 -16.61 3.27 12.09
CA LEU A 106 -15.54 2.29 11.94
C LEU A 106 -15.55 1.27 13.09
N ALA A 107 -15.82 1.69 14.33
CA ALA A 107 -15.81 0.78 15.48
C ALA A 107 -16.95 -0.24 15.38
N ALA A 108 -18.14 0.21 14.97
CA ALA A 108 -19.26 -0.70 14.73
C ALA A 108 -18.99 -1.66 13.57
N VAL A 109 -18.43 -1.18 12.46
CA VAL A 109 -18.05 -2.01 11.31
C VAL A 109 -17.03 -3.08 11.71
N LEU A 110 -15.96 -2.70 12.42
CA LEU A 110 -14.92 -3.63 12.86
C LEU A 110 -15.46 -4.66 13.86
N ARG A 111 -16.30 -4.24 14.82
CA ARG A 111 -16.97 -5.16 15.75
C ARG A 111 -17.82 -6.18 15.00
N ASP A 112 -18.63 -5.72 14.06
CA ASP A 112 -19.56 -6.59 13.34
C ASP A 112 -18.81 -7.55 12.40
N ALA A 113 -17.69 -7.11 11.82
CA ALA A 113 -16.76 -7.98 11.09
C ALA A 113 -16.17 -9.08 11.99
N ALA A 114 -15.70 -8.71 13.19
CA ALA A 114 -15.10 -9.66 14.14
C ALA A 114 -16.04 -10.78 14.59
N ILE A 115 -17.37 -10.57 14.53
CA ILE A 115 -18.39 -11.56 14.91
C ILE A 115 -19.14 -12.16 13.71
N GLY A 116 -18.67 -11.91 12.47
CA GLY A 116 -19.28 -12.46 11.25
C GLY A 116 -20.67 -11.89 10.93
N ARG A 117 -20.97 -10.66 11.36
CA ARG A 117 -22.26 -9.96 11.14
C ARG A 117 -22.11 -8.67 10.35
N LEU A 118 -20.97 -8.47 9.69
CA LEU A 118 -20.76 -7.29 8.85
C LEU A 118 -21.78 -7.31 7.70
N ASP A 119 -22.61 -6.28 7.64
CA ASP A 119 -23.34 -5.90 6.44
C ASP A 119 -22.43 -5.00 5.59
N PRO A 120 -21.96 -5.45 4.41
CA PRO A 120 -21.09 -4.67 3.55
C PRO A 120 -21.70 -3.31 3.13
N ALA A 121 -23.03 -3.20 3.07
CA ALA A 121 -23.70 -1.95 2.70
C ALA A 121 -23.48 -0.82 3.71
N ARG A 122 -23.02 -1.16 4.93
CA ARG A 122 -22.68 -0.17 5.96
C ARG A 122 -21.28 0.44 5.80
N VAL A 123 -20.42 -0.14 4.97
CA VAL A 123 -19.09 0.40 4.67
C VAL A 123 -19.22 1.39 3.53
N ARG A 124 -19.42 2.67 3.86
CA ARG A 124 -19.60 3.74 2.88
C ARG A 124 -18.39 4.65 2.84
N ALA A 125 -18.10 5.21 1.68
CA ALA A 125 -17.06 6.21 1.49
C ALA A 125 -17.69 7.52 0.99
N ARG A 126 -17.13 8.64 1.44
CA ARG A 126 -17.44 9.96 0.89
C ARG A 126 -16.91 10.07 -0.55
N PRO A 127 -17.58 10.84 -1.42
CA PRO A 127 -17.12 11.07 -2.79
C PRO A 127 -15.82 11.88 -2.84
N SER A 128 -15.48 12.59 -1.76
CA SER A 128 -14.23 13.33 -1.62
C SER A 128 -13.00 12.44 -1.82
N VAL A 129 -11.90 13.05 -2.21
CA VAL A 129 -10.58 12.42 -2.34
C VAL A 129 -9.62 12.92 -1.26
N ALA A 130 -8.57 12.15 -0.98
CA ALA A 130 -7.56 12.53 -0.01
C ALA A 130 -6.16 12.36 -0.61
N CYS A 131 -5.29 13.32 -0.31
CA CYS A 131 -3.87 13.27 -0.63
C CYS A 131 -3.08 13.48 0.66
N GLY A 132 -2.03 12.68 0.88
CA GLY A 132 -1.15 12.91 2.01
C GLY A 132 0.31 12.78 1.68
N VAL A 133 1.11 13.61 2.36
CA VAL A 133 2.55 13.74 2.13
C VAL A 133 3.27 13.37 3.42
N VAL A 134 4.11 12.34 3.34
CA VAL A 134 4.92 11.88 4.48
C VAL A 134 6.20 12.69 4.56
N ALA A 135 6.48 13.24 5.75
CA ALA A 135 7.77 13.81 6.11
C ALA A 135 8.65 12.75 6.79
N THR A 136 9.92 12.68 6.37
CA THR A 136 10.91 11.74 6.88
C THR A 136 12.12 12.46 7.44
N SER A 137 12.83 11.78 8.34
CA SER A 137 14.16 12.17 8.81
C SER A 137 15.18 12.01 7.68
N ALA A 138 16.20 12.87 7.65
CA ALA A 138 17.30 12.76 6.70
C ALA A 138 17.97 11.39 6.80
N GLY A 139 18.20 10.75 5.65
CA GLY A 139 18.86 9.44 5.55
C GLY A 139 17.90 8.23 5.49
N TYR A 140 16.61 8.39 5.81
CA TYR A 140 15.61 7.33 5.60
C TYR A 140 15.54 6.92 4.11
N PRO A 141 15.46 5.61 3.77
CA PRO A 141 15.26 4.44 4.65
C PRO A 141 16.53 3.83 5.27
N GLY A 142 17.70 4.44 5.05
CA GLY A 142 18.97 4.06 5.66
C GLY A 142 19.14 4.59 7.09
N ALA A 143 20.37 4.91 7.50
CA ALA A 143 20.65 5.47 8.81
C ALA A 143 20.14 6.91 8.92
N TYR A 144 19.49 7.24 10.04
CA TYR A 144 18.95 8.57 10.32
C TYR A 144 19.14 8.93 11.80
N GLU A 145 19.16 10.23 12.10
CA GLU A 145 19.18 10.75 13.46
C GLU A 145 17.76 11.00 14.00
N THR A 146 17.62 10.97 15.32
CA THR A 146 16.37 11.31 16.04
C THR A 146 16.62 12.42 17.06
N GLY A 147 15.56 12.95 17.66
CA GLY A 147 15.62 14.01 18.66
C GLY A 147 15.66 15.42 18.08
N LYS A 148 15.41 15.58 16.79
CA LYS A 148 15.38 16.90 16.15
C LYS A 148 14.05 17.61 16.47
N PRO A 149 14.06 18.84 17.00
CA PRO A 149 12.85 19.61 17.25
C PRO A 149 11.93 19.74 16.04
N ILE A 150 10.64 19.49 16.26
CA ILE A 150 9.57 19.67 15.27
C ILE A 150 8.83 20.97 15.59
N ALA A 151 8.70 21.84 14.58
CA ALA A 151 8.03 23.13 14.68
C ALA A 151 7.03 23.34 13.53
N GLY A 152 6.15 24.34 13.68
CA GLY A 152 5.24 24.80 12.62
C GLY A 152 3.91 24.03 12.53
N LEU A 153 3.64 23.10 13.45
CA LEU A 153 2.36 22.38 13.50
C LEU A 153 1.18 23.31 13.80
N ASP A 154 1.39 24.35 14.62
CA ASP A 154 0.34 25.34 14.95
C ASP A 154 -0.08 26.20 13.74
N ALA A 155 0.74 26.23 12.69
CA ALA A 155 0.44 26.96 11.47
C ALA A 155 -0.30 26.11 10.43
N ILE A 156 -0.57 24.83 10.70
CA ILE A 156 -1.29 23.96 9.77
C ILE A 156 -2.77 24.33 9.76
N ASP A 157 -3.35 24.34 8.57
CA ASP A 157 -4.79 24.52 8.37
C ASP A 157 -5.56 23.44 9.16
N PRO A 158 -6.49 23.80 10.06
CA PRO A 158 -7.29 22.85 10.82
C PRO A 158 -8.11 21.87 9.97
N ALA A 159 -8.33 22.16 8.69
CA ALA A 159 -8.97 21.24 7.75
C ALA A 159 -8.05 20.07 7.31
N CYS A 160 -6.74 20.18 7.55
CA CYS A 160 -5.77 19.12 7.31
C CYS A 160 -5.54 18.28 8.57
N LEU A 161 -5.28 16.99 8.38
CA LEU A 161 -4.89 16.09 9.45
C LEU A 161 -3.37 15.99 9.52
N VAL A 162 -2.83 16.06 10.74
CA VAL A 162 -1.43 15.75 11.03
C VAL A 162 -1.40 14.41 11.75
N ILE A 163 -0.90 13.39 11.06
CA ILE A 163 -0.79 12.05 11.62
C ILE A 163 0.66 11.83 12.04
N HIS A 164 0.87 11.68 13.35
CA HIS A 164 2.17 11.41 13.92
C HIS A 164 2.58 9.95 13.69
N ALA A 165 3.83 9.73 13.29
CA ALA A 165 4.46 8.42 13.22
C ALA A 165 5.65 8.39 14.20
N GLY A 166 6.88 8.54 13.70
CA GLY A 166 8.07 8.65 14.53
C GLY A 166 8.24 10.03 15.17
N THR A 167 7.41 10.37 16.16
CA THR A 167 7.57 11.57 17.01
C THR A 167 7.56 11.22 18.49
N ALA A 168 8.22 12.03 19.33
CA ALA A 168 8.17 11.90 20.79
C ALA A 168 8.11 13.28 21.46
N LEU A 169 7.64 13.32 22.70
CA LEU A 169 7.83 14.47 23.58
C LEU A 169 9.11 14.27 24.42
N ARG A 170 10.03 15.21 24.36
CA ARG A 170 11.22 15.29 25.24
C ARG A 170 11.26 16.66 25.87
N ASP A 171 11.24 16.71 27.20
CA ASP A 171 11.25 17.96 27.98
C ASP A 171 10.16 18.97 27.54
N GLY A 172 8.97 18.45 27.21
CA GLY A 172 7.83 19.26 26.74
C GLY A 172 7.91 19.69 25.27
N GLN A 173 8.99 19.34 24.56
CA GLN A 173 9.20 19.65 23.15
C GLN A 173 8.93 18.44 22.26
N LEU A 174 8.19 18.65 21.17
CA LEU A 174 7.99 17.62 20.16
C LEU A 174 9.26 17.45 19.32
N VAL A 175 9.73 16.22 19.19
CA VAL A 175 10.95 15.86 18.45
C VAL A 175 10.74 14.68 17.51
N THR A 176 11.60 14.54 16.49
CA THR A 176 11.67 13.34 15.65
C THR A 176 12.08 12.13 16.47
N ALA A 177 11.50 10.97 16.19
CA ALA A 177 11.75 9.72 16.90
C ALA A 177 11.73 8.48 15.97
N GLY A 178 11.79 8.69 14.64
CA GLY A 178 11.80 7.61 13.66
C GLY A 178 12.11 8.08 12.23
N GLY A 179 12.20 7.12 11.31
CA GLY A 179 12.49 7.38 9.90
C GLY A 179 11.37 8.14 9.20
N ARG A 180 10.15 7.59 9.21
CA ARG A 180 8.92 8.34 8.88
C ARG A 180 8.47 9.09 10.13
N VAL A 181 8.37 10.41 10.05
CA VAL A 181 8.14 11.29 11.21
C VAL A 181 6.66 11.58 11.37
N LEU A 182 6.03 12.12 10.32
CA LEU A 182 4.61 12.45 10.32
C LEU A 182 4.09 12.53 8.88
N MET A 183 2.78 12.63 8.74
CA MET A 183 2.10 12.82 7.47
C MET A 183 1.08 13.95 7.59
N VAL A 184 1.06 14.84 6.60
CA VAL A 184 -0.03 15.82 6.44
C VAL A 184 -0.99 15.29 5.40
N VAL A 185 -2.26 15.18 5.76
CA VAL A 185 -3.33 14.70 4.89
C VAL A 185 -4.35 15.80 4.67
N ALA A 186 -4.69 16.06 3.41
CA ALA A 186 -5.78 16.94 3.03
C ALA A 186 -6.86 16.15 2.29
N THR A 187 -8.11 16.49 2.57
CA THR A 187 -9.30 15.95 1.89
C THR A 187 -10.00 17.08 1.15
N ALA A 188 -10.42 16.83 -0.09
CA ALA A 188 -11.13 17.81 -0.92
C ALA A 188 -12.04 17.11 -1.95
N ASP A 189 -12.79 17.89 -2.72
CA ASP A 189 -13.69 17.37 -3.76
C ASP A 189 -12.94 16.85 -4.99
N ASP A 190 -11.73 17.36 -5.24
CA ASP A 190 -10.89 16.97 -6.36
C ASP A 190 -9.41 16.77 -5.96
N MET A 191 -8.69 15.96 -6.74
CA MET A 191 -7.31 15.55 -6.41
C MET A 191 -6.32 16.71 -6.49
N ALA A 192 -6.53 17.67 -7.41
CA ALA A 192 -5.65 18.82 -7.54
C ALA A 192 -5.72 19.73 -6.31
N THR A 193 -6.93 19.94 -5.78
CA THR A 193 -7.15 20.70 -4.55
C THR A 193 -6.58 19.98 -3.33
N ALA A 194 -6.87 18.69 -3.15
CA ALA A 194 -6.33 17.91 -2.02
C ALA A 194 -4.79 17.91 -2.04
N ARG A 195 -4.20 17.69 -3.21
CA ARG A 195 -2.75 17.72 -3.39
C ARG A 195 -2.15 19.09 -3.04
N ARG A 196 -2.73 20.18 -3.55
CA ARG A 196 -2.29 21.56 -3.26
C ARG A 196 -2.32 21.83 -1.75
N MET A 197 -3.44 21.53 -1.09
CA MET A 197 -3.60 21.72 0.35
C MET A 197 -2.57 20.93 1.17
N ALA A 198 -2.32 19.65 0.83
CA ALA A 198 -1.32 18.85 1.52
C ALA A 198 0.09 19.46 1.41
N TYR A 199 0.47 19.94 0.22
CA TYR A 199 1.78 20.57 0.00
C TYR A 199 1.90 21.95 0.65
N ASP A 200 0.84 22.76 0.63
CA ASP A 200 0.84 24.08 1.26
C ASP A 200 0.96 24.00 2.78
N ASN A 201 0.52 22.88 3.38
CA ASN A 201 0.59 22.63 4.81
C ASN A 201 1.86 21.90 5.24
N ILE A 202 2.33 20.87 4.50
CA ILE A 202 3.58 20.16 4.87
C ILE A 202 4.80 21.10 4.82
N ARG A 203 4.80 22.13 3.96
CA ARG A 203 5.85 23.17 3.91
C ARG A 203 5.97 23.99 5.19
N ARG A 204 4.92 24.02 6.03
CA ARG A 204 4.90 24.74 7.30
C ARG A 204 5.64 23.95 8.39
N VAL A 205 5.68 22.62 8.27
CA VAL A 205 6.39 21.73 9.18
C VAL A 205 7.89 21.89 9.00
N ARG A 206 8.62 22.07 10.10
CA ARG A 206 10.07 22.18 10.09
C ARG A 206 10.71 21.31 11.15
N PHE A 207 11.74 20.58 10.74
CA PHE A 207 12.76 19.99 11.61
C PHE A 207 14.04 19.84 10.78
N GLU A 208 15.18 19.72 11.46
CA GLU A 208 16.47 19.57 10.80
C GLU A 208 16.49 18.31 9.91
N GLY A 209 16.83 18.48 8.63
CA GLY A 209 16.91 17.37 7.69
C GLY A 209 15.55 16.81 7.23
N ILE A 210 14.44 17.54 7.40
CA ILE A 210 13.14 17.15 6.86
C ILE A 210 13.21 16.88 5.35
N HIS A 211 12.71 15.72 4.94
CA HIS A 211 12.54 15.36 3.54
C HIS A 211 11.11 14.90 3.27
N TYR A 212 10.58 15.22 2.09
CA TYR A 212 9.33 14.68 1.58
C TYR A 212 9.34 14.75 0.06
N ARG A 213 8.65 13.80 -0.59
CA ARG A 213 8.49 13.80 -2.04
C ARG A 213 7.62 14.96 -2.51
N THR A 214 7.94 15.53 -3.67
CA THR A 214 7.22 16.67 -4.28
C THR A 214 6.31 16.28 -5.43
N ASP A 215 6.22 14.99 -5.75
CA ASP A 215 5.50 14.42 -6.89
C ASP A 215 4.34 13.50 -6.49
N ILE A 216 3.94 13.49 -5.21
CA ILE A 216 2.79 12.71 -4.75
C ILE A 216 1.53 13.18 -5.48
N ALA A 217 0.75 12.21 -5.98
CA ALA A 217 -0.46 12.41 -6.79
C ALA A 217 -0.25 13.23 -8.09
N LEU A 218 0.98 13.46 -8.54
CA LEU A 218 1.24 14.27 -9.73
C LEU A 218 0.63 13.67 -11.01
N ARG A 219 0.60 12.34 -11.13
CA ARG A 219 0.00 11.64 -12.28
C ARG A 219 -1.53 11.73 -12.32
N GLU A 220 -2.16 11.95 -11.18
CA GLU A 220 -3.63 12.02 -11.05
C GLU A 220 -4.19 13.42 -11.36
N VAL A 221 -3.31 14.40 -11.57
CA VAL A 221 -3.66 15.81 -11.81
C VAL A 221 -3.06 16.34 -13.12
N ALA A 222 -2.31 15.50 -13.84
CA ALA A 222 -1.64 15.82 -15.10
C ALA A 222 -2.51 15.49 -16.32
#